data_AF-A0A6V7FM35-F1
#
_entry.id   AF-A0A6V7FM35-F1
#
_cell.length_a   1.000
_cell.length_b   1.000
_cell.length_c   1.000
_cell.angle_alpha   90.00
_cell.angle_beta   90.00
_cell.angle_gamma   90.00
#
_symmetry.space_group_name_H-M   'P 1'
#
loop_
_entity.id
_entity.type
_entity.pdbx_description
1 polymer ?
#
loop_
_entity_poly.entity_id
_entity_poly.type
_entity_poly.pdbx_seq_one_letter_code
_entity_poly.pdbx_strand_id
1 'polypeptide(L)' 'MIILHNVEGMSRTLAEMRKEGVELTPEILAGLSPYRTSHINRFGDYHLDLEREVAPLSYTAKVLEHAP' A
#
# COMPACT_ATOMS: atom_id res chain seq x y z
N MET A 1 -4.06 11.63 -7.79
CA MET A 1 -3.18 10.44 -7.64
C MET A 1 -3.32 9.85 -6.25
N ILE A 2 -3.98 8.70 -6.14
CA ILE A 2 -4.28 7.97 -4.89
C ILE A 2 -3.12 7.02 -4.50
N ILE A 3 -1.92 7.23 -5.04
CA ILE A 3 -0.82 6.25 -4.90
C ILE A 3 -0.40 6.13 -3.43
N LEU A 4 -0.24 7.25 -2.72
CA LEU A 4 0.17 7.22 -1.32
C LEU A 4 -0.91 6.62 -0.40
N HIS A 5 -2.18 7.00 -0.59
CA HIS A 5 -3.29 6.47 0.21
C HIS A 5 -3.52 4.97 -0.04
N ASN A 6 -3.40 4.53 -1.30
CA ASN A 6 -3.47 3.10 -1.62
C ASN A 6 -2.30 2.34 -1.00
N VAL A 7 -1.07 2.87 -1.08
CA VAL A 7 0.10 2.24 -0.47
C VAL A 7 -0.03 2.17 1.05
N GLU A 8 -0.55 3.21 1.70
CA GLU A 8 -0.79 3.20 3.16
C GLU A 8 -1.83 2.16 3.56
N GLY A 9 -2.98 2.12 2.87
CA GLY A 9 -4.01 1.11 3.12
C GLY A 9 -3.50 -0.31 2.91
N MET A 10 -2.79 -0.56 1.81
CA MET A 10 -2.17 -1.85 1.53
C MET A 10 -1.14 -2.23 2.61
N SER A 11 -0.30 -1.28 3.05
CA SER A 11 0.71 -1.53 4.09
C SER A 11 0.07 -1.89 5.43
N ARG A 12 -1.04 -1.23 5.79
CA ARG A 12 -1.80 -1.54 7.01
C ARG A 12 -2.42 -2.93 6.96
N THR A 13 -3.09 -3.28 5.86
CA THR A 13 -3.69 -4.61 5.69
C THR A 13 -2.63 -5.71 5.72
N LEU A 14 -1.49 -5.53 5.06
CA LEU A 14 -0.38 -6.48 5.10
C LEU A 14 0.19 -6.65 6.52
N ALA A 15 0.28 -5.57 7.30
CA ALA A 15 0.74 -5.65 8.69
C ALA A 15 -0.22 -6.46 9.57
N GLU A 16 -1.54 -6.32 9.40
CA GLU A 16 -2.52 -7.13 10.13
C GLU A 16 -2.49 -8.60 9.71
N MET A 17 -2.40 -8.88 8.39
CA MET A 17 -2.24 -10.26 7.90
C MET A 17 -1.00 -10.95 8.48
N ARG A 18 0.12 -10.23 8.64
CA ARG A 18 1.32 -10.75 9.29
C ARG A 18 1.07 -11.08 10.77
N LYS A 19 0.31 -10.25 11.49
CA LYS A 19 -0.06 -10.51 12.90
C LYS A 19 -0.98 -11.71 13.05
N GLU A 20 -1.83 -11.96 12.06
CA GLU A 20 -2.71 -13.13 12.00
C GLU A 20 -1.96 -14.43 11.65
N GLY A 21 -0.65 -14.35 11.35
CA GLY A 21 0.20 -15.49 11.05
C GLY A 21 0.29 -15.85 9.57
N VAL A 22 -0.20 -14.98 8.67
CA VAL A 22 -0.05 -15.17 7.23
C VAL A 22 1.41 -14.96 6.83
N GLU A 23 1.99 -15.93 6.12
CA GLU A 23 3.35 -15.83 5.59
C GLU A 23 3.37 -14.87 4.39
N LEU A 24 4.08 -13.75 4.55
CA LEU A 24 4.27 -12.75 3.51
C LEU A 24 5.69 -12.88 2.94
N THR A 25 5.81 -13.43 1.73
CA THR A 25 7.10 -13.54 1.04
C THR A 25 7.39 -12.31 0.17
N PRO A 26 8.66 -12.00 -0.12
CA PRO A 26 9.03 -10.90 -1.00
C PRO A 26 8.38 -10.97 -2.39
N GLU A 27 8.15 -12.17 -2.93
CA GLU A 27 7.52 -12.41 -4.23
C GLU A 27 6.05 -11.99 -4.22
N ILE A 28 5.33 -12.26 -3.13
CA ILE A 28 3.94 -11.83 -2.95
C ILE A 28 3.86 -10.31 -2.89
N LEU A 29 4.77 -9.67 -2.14
CA LEU A 29 4.84 -8.21 -2.02
C LEU A 29 5.21 -7.54 -3.35
N ALA A 30 6.07 -8.15 -4.16
CA ALA A 30 6.43 -7.67 -5.49
C ALA A 30 5.21 -7.62 -6.43
N GLY A 31 4.30 -8.60 -6.34
CA GLY A 31 3.04 -8.62 -7.10
C GLY A 31 2.05 -7.52 -6.72
N LEU A 32 2.17 -6.96 -5.51
CA LEU A 32 1.36 -5.85 -5.01
C LEU A 32 1.96 -4.48 -5.31
N SER A 33 3.11 -4.42 -5.98
CA SER A 33 3.77 -3.16 -6.29
C SER A 33 2.85 -2.26 -7.15
N PRO A 34 2.75 -0.96 -6.83
CA PRO A 34 1.92 -0.01 -7.58
C PRO A 34 2.47 0.22 -8.99
N TYR A 35 3.73 -0.15 -9.23
CA TYR A 35 4.38 -0.16 -10.54
C TYR A 35 4.05 -1.44 -11.28
N ARG A 36 2.85 -1.49 -11.85
CA ARG A 36 2.56 -2.45 -12.92
C ARG A 36 3.47 -2.13 -14.10
N THR A 37 4.15 -3.14 -14.66
CA THR A 37 4.96 -2.99 -15.88
C THR A 37 4.10 -2.66 -17.11
N SER A 38 2.77 -2.79 -17.01
CA SER A 38 1.79 -2.31 -17.98
C SER A 38 1.00 -1.12 -17.40
N HIS A 39 0.85 -0.08 -18.21
CA HIS A 39 0.42 1.27 -17.84
C HIS A 39 -0.77 1.32 -16.87
N ILE A 40 -0.54 1.90 -15.68
CA ILE A 40 -1.63 2.46 -14.87
C ILE A 40 -2.21 3.67 -15.62
N ASN A 41 -3.53 3.69 -15.77
CA ASN A 41 -4.31 4.70 -16.48
C ASN A 41 -3.80 6.13 -16.22
N ARG A 42 -3.04 6.69 -17.18
CA ARG A 42 -2.27 7.95 -17.01
C ARG A 42 -3.15 9.20 -17.02
N PHE A 43 -4.40 9.07 -17.49
CA PHE A 43 -5.32 10.20 -17.72
C PHE A 43 -6.72 9.98 -17.13
N GLY A 44 -6.85 9.18 -16.07
CA GLY A 44 -8.12 9.04 -15.36
C GLY A 44 -8.56 10.39 -14.79
N ASP A 45 -9.83 10.76 -15.00
CA ASP A 45 -10.44 11.93 -14.39
C ASP A 45 -10.60 11.66 -12.88
N TYR A 46 -9.81 12.35 -12.06
CA TYR A 46 -9.82 12.16 -10.61
C TYR A 46 -10.67 13.26 -9.98
N HIS A 47 -11.88 12.91 -9.54
CA HIS A 47 -12.69 13.81 -8.73
C HIS A 47 -12.03 13.95 -7.34
N LEU A 48 -11.60 15.17 -7.01
CA LEU A 48 -10.97 15.48 -5.72
C LEU A 48 -12.06 15.88 -4.73
N ASP A 49 -12.32 15.01 -3.76
CA ASP A 49 -13.14 15.34 -2.59
C ASP A 49 -12.23 15.90 -1.49
N LEU A 50 -12.37 17.20 -1.22
CA LEU A 50 -11.59 17.94 -0.23
C LEU A 50 -12.23 17.90 1.18
N GLU A 51 -13.46 17.43 1.29
CA GLU A 51 -14.18 17.32 2.58
C GLU A 51 -13.95 15.96 3.24
N ARG A 52 -13.29 15.03 2.53
CA ARG A 52 -12.97 13.69 3.02
C ARG A 52 -11.93 13.74 4.15
N GLU A 53 -12.35 13.36 5.36
CA GLU A 53 -11.42 13.13 6.47
C GLU A 53 -10.45 11.99 6.15
N VAL A 54 -9.15 12.26 6.28
CA VAL A 54 -8.06 11.30 6.10
C VAL A 54 -7.42 10.95 7.43
N ALA A 55 -7.31 9.65 7.71
CA ALA A 55 -6.60 9.17 8.89
C ALA A 55 -5.11 9.58 8.84
N PRO A 56 -4.48 9.91 9.99
CA PRO A 56 -3.08 10.29 10.04
C PRO A 56 -2.17 9.13 9.62
N LEU A 57 -1.13 9.46 8.84
CA LEU A 57 -0.13 8.51 8.35
C LEU A 57 0.70 7.98 9.53
N SER A 58 0.88 6.65 9.60
CA SER A 58 1.76 6.00 10.58
C SER A 58 3.14 5.71 9.97
N TYR A 59 4.17 6.37 10.48
CA TYR A 59 5.55 6.23 9.98
C TYR A 59 6.33 5.06 10.62
N THR A 60 5.75 4.36 11.60
CA THR A 60 6.40 3.28 12.36
C THR A 60 6.04 1.88 11.87
N ALA A 61 5.12 1.74 10.92
CA ALA A 61 4.72 0.46 10.37
C ALA A 61 5.82 -0.15 9.47
N LYS A 62 6.70 -0.99 10.04
CA LYS A 62 7.67 -1.78 9.27
C LYS A 62 7.01 -3.06 8.77
N VAL A 63 6.87 -3.19 7.44
CA VAL A 63 6.25 -4.37 6.80
C VAL A 63 7.23 -5.55 6.71
N LEU A 64 8.52 -5.28 6.53
CA LEU A 64 9.60 -6.28 6.52
C LEU A 64 10.65 -5.91 7.57
N GLU A 65 11.18 -6.93 8.25
CA GLU A 65 12.44 -6.78 8.97
C GLU A 65 13.55 -7.25 8.05
N HIS A 66 14.66 -6.51 7.99
CA HIS A 66 15.81 -6.91 7.19
C HIS A 66 16.33 -8.25 7.73
N ALA A 67 16.28 -9.31 6.91
CA ALA A 67 17.11 -10.48 7.15
C ALA A 67 18.58 -10.10 6.86
N PRO A 68 19.55 -10.64 7.62
CA PRO A 68 20.97 -10.30 7.52
C PRO A 68 21.59 -10.66 6.15
#